data_AF-A0A944JCG9-F1
#
_entry.id   AF-A0A944JCG9-F1
#
_cell.length_a   1.000
_cell.length_b   1.000
_cell.length_c   1.000
_cell.angle_alpha   90.00
_cell.angle_beta   90.00
_cell.angle_gamma   90.00
#
_symmetry.space_group_name_H-M   'P 1'
#
loop_
_entity.id
_entity.type
_entity.pdbx_description
1 polymer ?
#
loop_
_entity_poly.entity_id
_entity_poly.type
_entity_poly.pdbx_seq_one_letter_code
_entity_poly.pdbx_strand_id
1 'polypeptide(L)'
;MTATTRKDTPVAIAGDGVELRLRDIGGDMSVAFVRFPEGTDMRPALKGLAGDLCPCPHWGYLTKGRLKMQTPDGDEFYEAGEAFYWPPGHAPVALEDCEYVDFSPTKEFNDVVDHIKSQGE
;
A
#
# COMPACT_ATOMS: atom_id res chain seq x y z
N MET A 1 -14.94 -18.99 -2.15
CA MET A 1 -13.63 -19.02 -1.49
C MET A 1 -12.60 -18.73 -2.56
N THR A 2 -11.87 -17.62 -2.42
CA THR A 2 -10.91 -17.14 -3.42
C THR A 2 -9.53 -17.11 -2.78
N ALA A 3 -8.52 -17.59 -3.49
CA ALA A 3 -7.13 -17.50 -3.10
C ALA A 3 -6.31 -17.02 -4.30
N THR A 4 -5.17 -16.39 -4.04
CA THR A 4 -4.27 -15.92 -5.10
C THR A 4 -2.83 -15.94 -4.62
N THR A 5 -1.90 -15.86 -5.56
CA THR A 5 -0.48 -15.68 -5.29
C THR A 5 -0.02 -14.34 -5.83
N ARG A 6 1.15 -13.85 -5.40
CA ARG A 6 1.77 -12.67 -6.02
C ARG A 6 1.87 -12.81 -7.54
N LYS A 7 2.24 -14.00 -8.04
CA LYS A 7 2.39 -14.29 -9.46
C LYS A 7 1.07 -14.15 -10.23
N ASP A 8 -0.02 -14.64 -9.65
CA ASP A 8 -1.35 -14.69 -10.28
C ASP A 8 -2.20 -13.43 -10.03
N THR A 9 -1.68 -12.49 -9.24
CA THR A 9 -2.32 -11.19 -8.96
C THR A 9 -1.86 -10.17 -10.01
N PRO A 10 -2.78 -9.50 -10.75
CA PRO A 10 -2.40 -8.54 -11.78
C PRO A 10 -1.72 -7.30 -11.19
N VAL A 11 -0.81 -6.70 -11.97
CA VAL A 11 -0.16 -5.43 -11.62
C VAL A 11 -1.16 -4.29 -11.79
N ALA A 12 -1.34 -3.49 -10.75
CA ALA A 12 -2.19 -2.32 -10.75
C ALA A 12 -1.36 -1.02 -10.89
N ILE A 13 -0.19 -0.95 -10.25
CA ILE A 13 0.75 0.19 -10.34
C ILE A 13 2.16 -0.38 -10.51
N ALA A 14 2.94 0.19 -11.44
CA ALA A 14 4.36 -0.10 -11.58
C ALA A 14 5.13 1.12 -12.11
N GLY A 15 6.31 1.38 -11.56
CA GLY A 15 7.19 2.47 -11.96
C GLY A 15 8.39 2.60 -11.01
N ASP A 16 9.58 2.90 -11.52
CA ASP A 16 10.81 3.10 -10.72
C ASP A 16 11.11 1.99 -9.67
N GLY A 17 10.72 0.75 -9.97
CA GLY A 17 10.87 -0.41 -9.09
C GLY A 17 9.77 -0.59 -8.04
N VAL A 18 8.87 0.38 -7.88
CA VAL A 18 7.60 0.23 -7.16
C VAL A 18 6.71 -0.73 -7.95
N GLU A 19 6.12 -1.70 -7.27
CA GLU A 19 5.10 -2.59 -7.84
C GLU A 19 3.99 -2.83 -6.81
N LEU A 20 2.75 -2.51 -7.18
CA LEU A 20 1.54 -2.87 -6.44
C LEU A 20 0.70 -3.79 -7.33
N ARG A 21 0.45 -5.00 -6.84
CA ARG A 21 -0.46 -5.96 -7.46
C ARG A 21 -1.72 -6.04 -6.63
N LEU A 22 -2.90 -6.02 -7.26
CA LEU A 22 -4.19 -5.93 -6.56
C LEU A 22 -5.18 -6.96 -7.11
N ARG A 23 -5.97 -7.58 -6.22
CA ARG A 23 -7.08 -8.47 -6.61
C ARG A 23 -8.18 -8.50 -5.55
N ASP A 24 -9.42 -8.45 -5.99
CA ASP A 24 -10.60 -8.77 -5.17
C ASP A 24 -10.58 -10.25 -4.77
N ILE A 25 -10.75 -10.53 -3.47
CA ILE A 25 -10.77 -11.88 -2.90
C ILE A 25 -12.10 -12.25 -2.24
N GLY A 26 -13.12 -11.40 -2.36
CA GLY A 26 -14.47 -11.56 -1.83
C GLY A 26 -14.68 -10.91 -0.46
N GLY A 27 -15.95 -10.73 -0.10
CA GLY A 27 -16.34 -10.07 1.16
C GLY A 27 -16.03 -8.57 1.17
N ASP A 28 -16.07 -7.93 0.00
CA ASP A 28 -15.72 -6.52 -0.21
C ASP A 28 -14.27 -6.18 0.18
N MET A 29 -13.39 -7.20 0.20
CA MET A 29 -11.97 -7.06 0.49
C MET A 29 -11.12 -7.39 -0.73
N SER A 30 -10.05 -6.64 -0.89
CA SER A 30 -8.98 -6.90 -1.84
C SER A 30 -7.70 -7.26 -1.11
N VAL A 31 -6.85 -8.05 -1.75
CA VAL A 31 -5.46 -8.27 -1.34
C VAL A 31 -4.53 -7.50 -2.26
N ALA A 32 -3.51 -6.88 -1.71
CA ALA A 32 -2.37 -6.41 -2.49
C ALA A 32 -1.05 -7.04 -2.06
N PHE A 33 -0.18 -7.20 -3.06
CA PHE A 33 1.23 -7.53 -2.87
C PHE A 33 2.02 -6.33 -3.31
N VAL A 34 2.78 -5.75 -2.39
CA VAL A 34 3.48 -4.49 -2.60
C VAL A 34 4.97 -4.68 -2.50
N ARG A 35 5.71 -4.03 -3.38
CA ARG A 35 7.17 -3.89 -3.34
C ARG A 35 7.53 -2.41 -3.47
N PHE A 36 8.37 -1.94 -2.55
CA PHE A 36 8.96 -0.61 -2.59
C PHE A 36 10.48 -0.72 -2.52
N PRO A 37 11.23 -0.18 -3.49
CA PRO A 37 12.67 0.02 -3.34
C PRO A 37 13.00 0.94 -2.16
N GLU A 38 14.18 0.78 -1.57
CA GLU A 38 14.71 1.74 -0.59
C GLU A 38 14.61 3.18 -1.13
N GLY A 39 14.15 4.10 -0.27
CA GLY A 39 13.99 5.51 -0.61
C GLY A 39 12.67 5.85 -1.31
N THR A 40 11.81 4.86 -1.61
CA THR A 40 10.46 5.13 -2.12
C THR A 40 9.68 5.99 -1.14
N ASP A 41 9.10 7.07 -1.63
CA ASP A 41 8.23 7.97 -0.88
C ASP A 41 6.89 8.11 -1.62
N MET A 42 5.81 7.61 -1.03
CA MET A 42 4.49 7.63 -1.67
C MET A 42 3.74 8.96 -1.49
N ARG A 43 4.24 9.90 -0.67
CA ARG A 43 3.54 11.18 -0.42
C ARG A 43 3.26 11.98 -1.70
N PRO A 44 4.17 12.09 -2.69
CA PRO A 44 3.87 12.77 -3.94
C PRO A 44 2.68 12.15 -4.70
N ALA A 45 2.54 10.82 -4.67
CA ALA A 45 1.47 10.09 -5.36
C ALA A 45 0.11 10.21 -4.66
N LEU A 46 0.08 10.62 -3.38
CA LEU A 46 -1.13 10.78 -2.58
C LEU A 46 -1.63 12.24 -2.53
N LYS A 47 -0.92 13.17 -3.18
CA LYS A 47 -1.29 14.59 -3.20
C LYS A 47 -2.66 14.82 -3.83
N GLY A 48 -3.52 15.54 -3.12
CA GLY A 48 -4.89 15.81 -3.54
C GLY A 48 -5.93 14.87 -2.92
N LEU A 49 -5.50 13.81 -2.23
CA LEU A 49 -6.36 13.09 -1.29
C LEU A 49 -6.52 13.89 0.01
N ALA A 50 -7.46 13.46 0.85
CA ALA A 50 -7.70 14.11 2.15
C ALA A 50 -6.42 14.09 3.00
N GLY A 51 -5.88 15.28 3.28
CA GLY A 51 -4.64 15.46 4.03
C GLY A 51 -3.37 15.05 3.29
N ASP A 52 -3.43 14.81 1.97
CA ASP A 52 -2.34 14.23 1.16
C ASP A 52 -1.86 12.84 1.67
N LEU A 53 -2.80 12.09 2.26
CA LEU A 53 -2.56 10.78 2.87
C LEU A 53 -3.55 9.75 2.33
N CYS A 54 -3.18 8.47 2.43
CA CYS A 54 -4.06 7.35 2.09
C CYS A 54 -5.24 7.30 3.08
N PRO A 55 -6.50 7.41 2.63
CA PRO A 55 -7.67 7.26 3.48
C PRO A 55 -8.12 5.78 3.63
N CYS A 56 -7.50 4.85 2.91
CA CYS A 56 -7.87 3.44 2.96
C CYS A 56 -7.24 2.78 4.20
N PRO A 57 -7.98 2.02 5.02
CA PRO A 57 -7.37 1.20 6.05
C PRO A 57 -6.72 -0.06 5.46
N HIS A 58 -5.60 -0.49 6.05
CA HIS A 58 -4.86 -1.68 5.61
C HIS A 58 -4.57 -2.62 6.79
N TRP A 59 -4.78 -3.92 6.58
CA TRP A 59 -4.35 -4.99 7.49
C TRP A 59 -3.38 -5.89 6.77
N GLY A 60 -2.25 -6.24 7.37
CA GLY A 60 -1.27 -7.01 6.61
C GLY A 60 -0.12 -7.56 7.41
N TYR A 61 0.89 -7.99 6.67
CA TYR A 61 2.13 -8.53 7.19
C TYR A 61 3.32 -8.05 6.36
N LEU A 62 4.31 -7.47 7.04
CA LEU A 62 5.53 -6.98 6.43
C LEU A 62 6.54 -8.13 6.33
N THR A 63 6.80 -8.59 5.10
CA THR A 63 7.64 -9.78 4.87
C THR A 63 9.12 -9.44 4.74
N LYS A 64 9.45 -8.20 4.35
CA LYS A 64 10.82 -7.71 4.19
C LYS A 64 10.90 -6.20 4.42
N GLY A 65 12.03 -5.76 4.97
CA GLY A 65 12.43 -4.35 5.02
C GLY A 65 11.86 -3.60 6.22
N ARG A 66 11.93 -2.27 6.12
CA ARG A 66 11.47 -1.34 7.15
C ARG A 66 10.75 -0.15 6.54
N LEU A 67 9.56 0.12 7.02
CA LEU A 67 8.72 1.24 6.60
C LEU A 67 8.67 2.29 7.70
N LYS A 68 8.69 3.55 7.27
CA LYS A 68 8.20 4.68 8.04
C LYS A 68 6.83 5.05 7.52
N MET A 69 5.85 5.16 8.41
CA MET A 69 4.52 5.62 8.09
C MET A 69 4.35 7.05 8.59
N GLN A 70 4.20 8.01 7.68
CA GLN A 70 3.85 9.38 8.06
C GLN A 70 2.35 9.45 8.34
N THR A 71 1.99 9.94 9.52
CA THR A 71 0.60 10.16 9.95
C THR A 71 0.41 11.61 10.44
N PRO A 72 -0.83 12.09 10.65
CA PRO A 72 -1.08 13.40 11.25
C PRO A 72 -0.51 13.57 12.66
N ASP A 73 -0.38 12.47 13.41
CA ASP A 73 0.05 12.48 14.81
C ASP A 73 1.56 12.27 14.98
N GLY A 74 2.26 11.94 13.88
CA GLY A 74 3.69 11.70 13.85
C GLY A 74 4.09 10.54 12.96
N ASP A 75 5.40 10.29 12.91
CA ASP A 75 5.94 9.15 12.17
C ASP A 75 5.85 7.88 13.04
N GLU A 76 5.33 6.80 12.45
CA GLU A 76 5.37 5.45 13.00
C GLU A 76 6.32 4.55 12.19
N PHE A 77 6.82 3.46 12.77
CA PHE A 77 7.82 2.61 12.14
C PHE A 77 7.42 1.14 12.24
N TYR A 78 7.64 0.40 11.15
CA TYR A 78 7.29 -1.00 11.01
C TYR A 78 8.45 -1.78 10.38
N GLU A 79 8.68 -3.01 10.80
CA GLU A 79 9.75 -3.88 10.31
C GLU A 79 9.31 -5.30 9.94
N ALA A 80 10.13 -6.00 9.17
CA ALA A 80 9.85 -7.35 8.72
C ALA A 80 9.56 -8.30 9.90
N GLY A 81 8.48 -9.09 9.77
CA GLY A 81 8.02 -9.99 10.83
C GLY A 81 6.77 -9.50 11.55
N GLU A 82 6.35 -8.26 11.32
CA GLU A 82 5.19 -7.67 11.97
C GLU A 82 3.91 -7.86 11.16
N ALA A 83 2.83 -8.26 11.86
CA ALA A 83 1.48 -8.04 11.39
C ALA A 83 1.04 -6.63 11.79
N PHE A 84 0.27 -5.96 10.94
CA PHE A 84 -0.09 -4.56 11.15
C PHE A 84 -1.56 -4.27 10.89
N TYR A 85 -2.00 -3.15 11.48
CA TYR A 85 -3.16 -2.40 11.07
C TYR A 85 -2.74 -0.95 10.89
N TRP A 86 -2.93 -0.40 9.69
CA TRP A 86 -2.69 1.01 9.39
C TRP A 86 -4.04 1.71 9.23
N PRO A 87 -4.43 2.59 10.18
CA PRO A 87 -5.69 3.32 10.11
C PRO A 87 -5.66 4.35 8.98
N PRO A 88 -6.82 4.85 8.50
CA PRO A 88 -6.87 5.94 7.53
C PRO A 88 -6.02 7.15 7.94
N GLY A 89 -5.38 7.79 6.96
CA GLY A 89 -4.51 8.94 7.17
C GLY A 89 -3.05 8.55 7.33
N HIS A 90 -2.49 7.85 6.35
CA HIS A 90 -1.07 7.50 6.36
C HIS A 90 -0.40 7.57 4.98
N ALA A 91 0.93 7.72 4.98
CA ALA A 91 1.75 7.62 3.77
C ALA A 91 3.07 6.87 4.03
N PRO A 92 3.36 5.78 3.29
CA PRO A 92 4.56 5.00 3.50
C PRO A 92 5.80 5.63 2.87
N VAL A 93 6.93 5.52 3.57
CA VAL A 93 8.29 5.80 3.11
C VAL A 93 9.15 4.57 3.38
N ALA A 94 9.75 4.00 2.34
CA ALA A 94 10.63 2.84 2.43
C ALA A 94 12.02 3.24 2.93
N LEU A 95 12.37 2.81 4.14
CA LEU A 95 13.71 3.02 4.71
C LEU A 95 14.71 1.97 4.24
N GLU A 96 14.20 0.84 3.75
CA GLU A 96 14.93 -0.27 3.13
C GLU A 96 14.07 -0.82 1.97
N ASP A 97 14.59 -1.73 1.16
CA ASP A 97 13.77 -2.51 0.23
C ASP A 97 12.65 -3.25 0.99
N CYS A 98 11.40 -2.86 0.75
CA CYS A 98 10.23 -3.39 1.44
C CYS A 98 9.38 -4.30 0.56
N GLU A 99 8.86 -5.37 1.16
CA GLU A 99 7.81 -6.20 0.58
C GLU A 99 6.77 -6.52 1.65
N TYR A 100 5.49 -6.42 1.30
CA TYR A 100 4.39 -6.79 2.19
C TYR A 100 3.18 -7.30 1.42
N VAL A 101 2.31 -7.99 2.16
CA VAL A 101 0.95 -8.32 1.73
C VAL A 101 -0.02 -7.62 2.67
N ASP A 102 -1.03 -6.98 2.11
CA ASP A 102 -2.09 -6.33 2.86
C ASP A 102 -3.47 -6.61 2.26
N PHE A 103 -4.47 -6.36 3.08
CA PHE A 103 -5.88 -6.53 2.81
C PHE A 103 -6.59 -5.24 3.15
N SER A 104 -7.48 -4.80 2.26
CA SER A 104 -8.17 -3.53 2.39
C SER A 104 -9.57 -3.60 1.80
N PRO A 105 -10.51 -2.72 2.24
CA PRO A 105 -11.82 -2.60 1.62
C PRO A 105 -11.66 -2.26 0.13
N THR A 106 -12.29 -3.05 -0.74
CA THR A 106 -12.07 -3.01 -2.19
C THR A 106 -12.39 -1.65 -2.78
N LYS A 107 -13.49 -1.01 -2.33
CA LYS A 107 -13.92 0.27 -2.88
C LYS A 107 -12.90 1.37 -2.56
N GLU A 108 -12.55 1.51 -1.30
CA GLU A 108 -11.65 2.52 -0.78
C GLU A 108 -10.25 2.37 -1.38
N PHE A 109 -9.77 1.14 -1.54
CA PHE A 109 -8.45 0.92 -2.12
C PHE A 109 -8.44 1.23 -3.63
N ASN A 110 -9.50 0.87 -4.36
CA ASN A 110 -9.63 1.23 -5.77
C ASN A 110 -9.66 2.75 -5.96
N ASP A 111 -10.39 3.50 -5.11
CA ASP A 111 -10.41 4.97 -5.17
C ASP A 111 -8.98 5.57 -5.05
N VAL A 112 -8.14 5.00 -4.17
CA VAL A 112 -6.72 5.43 -4.00
C VAL A 112 -5.87 5.04 -5.21
N VAL A 113 -6.01 3.81 -5.71
CA VAL A 113 -5.27 3.33 -6.88
C VAL A 113 -5.60 4.15 -8.13
N ASP A 114 -6.89 4.47 -8.34
CA ASP A 114 -7.34 5.27 -9.47
C ASP A 114 -6.84 6.70 -9.36
N HIS A 115 -6.83 7.29 -8.14
CA HIS A 115 -6.19 8.57 -7.89
C HIS A 115 -4.72 8.55 -8.30
N ILE A 116 -3.92 7.58 -7.82
CA ILE A 116 -2.49 7.49 -8.15
C ILE A 116 -2.27 7.37 -9.66
N LYS A 117 -3.06 6.54 -10.35
CA LYS A 117 -2.97 6.40 -11.81
C LYS A 117 -3.24 7.70 -12.55
N SER A 118 -4.21 8.50 -12.08
CA SER A 118 -4.56 9.78 -12.72
C SER A 118 -3.48 10.86 -12.60
N GLN A 119 -2.51 10.70 -11.68
CA GLN A 119 -1.37 11.61 -11.53
C GLN A 119 -0.22 11.31 -12.51
N GLY A 120 -0.24 10.13 -13.17
CA GLY A 120 0.79 9.68 -14.10
C GLY A 120 0.49 9.90 -15.59
N GLU A 121 -0.68 10.49 -15.91
CA GLU A 121 -1.04 11.00 -17.25
C GLU A 121 -0.65 12.47 -17.40
#